data_AF-A0A369KSG7-F1
#
_entry.id   AF-A0A369KSG7-F1
#
_cell.length_a   1.000
_cell.length_b   1.000
_cell.length_c   1.000
_cell.angle_alpha   90.00
_cell.angle_beta   90.00
_cell.angle_gamma   90.00
#
_symmetry.space_group_name_H-M   'P 1'
#
loop_
_entity.id
_entity.type
_entity.pdbx_description
1 polymer ?
#
loop_
_entity_poly.entity_id
_entity_poly.type
_entity_poly.pdbx_seq_one_letter_code
_entity_poly.pdbx_strand_id
1 'polypeptide(L)'
;MIKKLIKQKKPEVMPGNWVKLNEAAQILSVSEITLRRKIKNGKIKHQIKDGKYFVYLDQNNNKSKINDILPKNELELRKLTKIIADQKILIDALETTLNAYLNKNKAS
;
A
#
# COMPACT_ATOMS: atom_id res chain seq x y z
N MET A 1 -31.04 -46.98 -16.08
CA MET A 1 -29.73 -46.28 -16.17
C MET A 1 -29.97 -44.85 -16.64
N ILE A 2 -29.89 -43.85 -15.76
CA ILE A 2 -29.96 -42.44 -16.16
C ILE A 2 -28.58 -41.83 -15.92
N LYS A 3 -27.82 -41.64 -17.00
CA LYS A 3 -26.52 -40.95 -16.96
C LYS A 3 -26.78 -39.47 -16.67
N LYS A 4 -26.60 -39.07 -15.42
CA LYS A 4 -26.65 -37.67 -14.98
C LYS A 4 -25.44 -36.95 -15.59
N LEU A 5 -25.69 -36.13 -16.62
CA LEU A 5 -24.69 -35.25 -17.22
C LEU A 5 -24.24 -34.24 -16.15
N ILE A 6 -23.07 -34.50 -15.56
CA ILE A 6 -22.36 -33.54 -14.72
C ILE A 6 -21.95 -32.38 -15.63
N LYS A 7 -22.72 -31.30 -15.58
CA LYS A 7 -22.43 -30.03 -16.26
C LYS A 7 -21.11 -29.52 -15.72
N GLN A 8 -20.02 -29.77 -16.44
CA GLN A 8 -18.68 -29.33 -16.07
C GLN A 8 -18.70 -27.80 -15.92
N LYS A 9 -18.47 -27.32 -14.69
CA LYS A 9 -18.30 -25.88 -14.42
C LYS A 9 -17.01 -25.46 -15.11
N LYS A 10 -17.13 -24.72 -16.21
CA LYS A 10 -16.02 -24.12 -16.96
C LYS A 10 -15.12 -23.38 -15.94
N PRO A 11 -13.80 -23.62 -15.89
CA PRO A 11 -12.95 -22.93 -14.93
C PRO A 11 -13.03 -21.43 -15.21
N GLU A 12 -13.58 -20.68 -14.27
CA GLU A 12 -13.54 -19.22 -14.28
C GLU A 12 -12.07 -18.82 -14.30
N VAL A 13 -11.59 -18.39 -15.46
CA VAL A 13 -10.25 -17.82 -15.61
C VAL A 13 -10.28 -16.50 -14.87
N MET A 14 -9.91 -16.54 -13.59
CA MET A 14 -9.72 -15.32 -12.80
C MET A 14 -8.69 -14.44 -13.52
N PRO A 15 -8.97 -13.15 -13.74
CA PRO A 15 -8.02 -12.23 -14.36
C PRO A 15 -6.87 -11.99 -13.38
N GLY A 16 -5.73 -12.62 -13.64
CA GLY A 16 -4.53 -12.46 -12.83
C GLY A 16 -3.30 -12.93 -13.58
N ASN A 17 -2.17 -12.34 -13.24
CA ASN A 17 -0.91 -12.57 -13.94
C ASN A 17 0.04 -13.36 -13.05
N TRP A 18 0.72 -14.33 -13.64
CA TRP A 18 1.86 -15.00 -13.03
C TRP A 18 3.10 -14.13 -13.24
N VAL A 19 3.68 -13.67 -12.15
CA VAL A 19 4.90 -12.86 -12.14
C VAL A 19 5.98 -13.53 -11.31
N LYS A 20 7.25 -13.24 -11.62
CA LYS A 20 8.35 -13.75 -10.81
C LYS A 20 8.30 -13.17 -9.41
N LEU A 21 8.85 -13.90 -8.44
CA LEU A 21 8.87 -13.49 -7.04
C LEU A 21 9.45 -12.08 -6.82
N ASN A 22 10.54 -11.74 -7.51
CA ASN A 22 11.20 -10.44 -7.44
C ASN A 22 10.35 -9.31 -8.02
N GLU A 23 9.73 -9.54 -9.18
CA GLU A 23 8.79 -8.60 -9.81
C GLU A 23 7.55 -8.40 -8.92
N ALA A 24 7.01 -9.47 -8.34
CA ALA A 24 5.90 -9.41 -7.40
C ALA A 24 6.26 -8.65 -6.11
N ALA A 25 7.49 -8.77 -5.62
CA ALA A 25 8.00 -8.01 -4.48
C ALA A 25 8.00 -6.50 -4.75
N GLN A 26 8.41 -6.09 -5.96
CA GLN A 26 8.38 -4.71 -6.40
C GLN A 26 6.95 -4.19 -6.53
N ILE A 27 6.08 -4.92 -7.25
CA ILE A 27 4.68 -4.52 -7.48
C ILE A 27 3.91 -4.35 -6.16
N LEU A 28 4.14 -5.24 -5.19
CA LEU A 28 3.47 -5.20 -3.90
C LEU A 28 4.18 -4.33 -2.85
N SER A 29 5.33 -3.74 -3.20
CA SER A 29 6.17 -2.97 -2.27
C SER A 29 6.46 -3.72 -0.96
N VAL A 30 6.83 -5.00 -1.06
CA VAL A 30 7.18 -5.86 0.08
C VAL A 30 8.44 -6.66 -0.20
N SER A 31 9.20 -6.98 0.83
CA SER A 31 10.42 -7.81 0.68
C SER A 31 10.11 -9.21 0.16
N GLU A 32 11.04 -9.79 -0.61
CA GLU A 32 10.94 -11.19 -1.07
C GLU A 32 10.77 -12.16 0.10
N ILE A 33 11.43 -11.90 1.24
CA ILE A 33 11.29 -12.68 2.47
C ILE A 33 9.82 -12.70 2.93
N THR A 34 9.15 -11.55 2.88
CA THR A 34 7.73 -11.44 3.22
C THR A 34 6.86 -12.23 2.26
N LEU A 35 7.15 -12.19 0.95
CA LEU A 35 6.44 -13.02 -0.03
C LEU A 35 6.67 -14.52 0.21
N ARG A 36 7.92 -14.97 0.41
CA ARG A 36 8.25 -16.37 0.72
C ARG A 36 7.54 -16.86 1.98
N ARG A 37 7.46 -16.03 3.02
CA ARG A 37 6.68 -16.34 4.23
C ARG A 37 5.19 -16.49 3.93
N LYS A 38 4.62 -15.60 3.10
CA LYS A 38 3.20 -15.69 2.70
C LYS A 38 2.92 -16.92 1.83
N ILE A 39 3.85 -17.31 0.97
CA ILE A 39 3.83 -18.56 0.20
C ILE A 39 3.80 -19.77 1.13
N LYS A 40 4.75 -19.83 2.09
CA LYS A 40 4.83 -20.90 3.09
C LYS A 40 3.54 -21.02 3.91
N ASN A 41 2.92 -19.89 4.24
CA ASN A 41 1.67 -19.84 5.01
C ASN A 41 0.42 -20.10 4.16
N GLY A 42 0.55 -20.47 2.88
CA GLY A 42 -0.57 -20.75 1.97
C GLY A 42 -1.43 -19.53 1.62
N LYS A 43 -0.99 -18.31 1.95
CA LYS A 43 -1.76 -17.07 1.73
C LYS A 43 -1.72 -16.58 0.29
N ILE A 44 -0.83 -17.11 -0.54
CA ILE A 44 -0.68 -16.71 -1.94
C ILE A 44 -0.48 -17.96 -2.81
N LYS A 45 -1.18 -17.98 -3.95
CA LYS A 45 -0.98 -18.99 -4.99
C LYS A 45 0.41 -18.82 -5.62
N HIS A 46 1.17 -19.89 -5.65
CA HIS A 46 2.52 -19.91 -6.20
C HIS A 46 2.73 -21.15 -7.05
N GLN A 47 3.70 -21.10 -7.96
CA GLN A 47 4.18 -22.24 -8.71
C GLN A 47 5.69 -22.12 -8.92
N ILE A 48 6.36 -23.27 -9.05
CA ILE A 48 7.77 -23.33 -9.39
C ILE A 48 7.86 -23.80 -10.84
N LYS A 49 8.48 -23.01 -11.70
CA LYS A 49 8.72 -23.34 -13.11
C LYS A 49 10.20 -23.11 -13.40
N ASP A 50 10.88 -24.13 -13.92
CA ASP A 50 12.31 -24.09 -14.27
C ASP A 50 13.19 -23.64 -13.08
N GLY A 51 12.89 -24.13 -11.87
CA GLY A 51 13.60 -23.76 -10.63
C GLY A 51 13.32 -22.34 -10.12
N LYS A 52 12.45 -21.57 -10.78
CA LYS A 52 12.11 -20.19 -10.41
C LYS A 52 10.72 -20.11 -9.79
N TYR A 53 10.59 -19.25 -8.78
CA TYR A 53 9.31 -18.98 -8.10
C TYR A 53 8.47 -17.98 -8.88
N PHE A 54 7.22 -18.36 -9.13
CA PHE A 54 6.19 -17.50 -9.70
C PHE A 54 5.02 -17.36 -8.72
N VAL A 55 4.45 -16.17 -8.68
CA VAL A 55 3.37 -15.79 -7.78
C VAL A 55 2.21 -15.28 -8.62
N TYR A 56 1.01 -15.74 -8.30
CA TYR A 56 -0.19 -15.28 -8.98
C TYR A 56 -0.69 -13.99 -8.32
N LEU A 57 -0.71 -12.90 -9.08
CA LEU A 57 -1.31 -11.64 -8.67
C LEU A 57 -2.71 -11.53 -9.26
N ASP A 58 -3.71 -11.59 -8.39
CA ASP A 58 -5.10 -11.33 -8.73
C ASP A 58 -5.32 -9.82 -8.83
N GLN A 59 -5.72 -9.35 -10.01
CA GLN A 59 -5.96 -7.92 -10.26
C GLN A 59 -7.15 -7.37 -9.47
N ASN A 60 -8.07 -8.23 -9.02
CA ASN A 60 -9.28 -7.80 -8.32
C ASN A 60 -9.10 -7.74 -6.80
N ASN A 61 -8.19 -8.53 -6.22
CA ASN A 61 -7.95 -8.55 -4.77
C ASN A 61 -7.24 -7.29 -4.23
N ASN A 62 -6.61 -6.47 -5.09
CA ASN A 62 -6.05 -5.19 -4.67
C ASN A 62 -7.14 -4.11 -4.50
N LYS A 63 -8.24 -4.17 -5.26
CA LYS A 63 -9.29 -3.14 -5.21
C LYS A 63 -10.02 -3.11 -3.85
N SER A 64 -10.26 -4.27 -3.25
CA SER A 64 -10.93 -4.36 -1.95
C SER A 64 -10.11 -3.74 -0.81
N LYS A 65 -8.80 -3.99 -0.76
CA LYS A 65 -7.92 -3.34 0.23
C LYS A 65 -7.76 -1.85 -0.01
N ILE A 66 -7.60 -1.43 -1.27
CA ILE A 66 -7.44 -0.02 -1.64
C ILE A 66 -8.68 0.78 -1.19
N ASN A 67 -9.89 0.25 -1.40
CA ASN A 67 -11.13 0.94 -1.04
C ASN A 67 -11.29 1.16 0.48
N ASP A 68 -10.76 0.28 1.33
CA ASP A 68 -10.79 0.45 2.80
C ASP A 68 -9.67 1.37 3.32
N ILE A 69 -8.57 1.49 2.57
CA ILE A 69 -7.39 2.29 2.95
C ILE A 69 -7.52 3.75 2.49
N LEU A 70 -8.14 4.00 1.34
CA LEU A 70 -8.40 5.36 0.82
C LEU A 70 -9.01 6.31 1.86
N PRO A 71 -10.13 5.97 2.52
CA PRO A 71 -10.77 6.87 3.49
C PRO A 71 -9.93 7.07 4.75
N LYS A 72 -9.10 6.09 5.14
CA LYS A 72 -8.19 6.23 6.29
C LYS A 72 -7.04 7.17 5.97
N ASN A 73 -6.43 7.01 4.80
CA ASN A 73 -5.33 7.86 4.35
C ASN A 73 -5.81 9.31 4.15
N GLU A 74 -7.03 9.51 3.64
CA GLU A 74 -7.59 10.86 3.49
C GLU A 74 -7.81 11.54 4.84
N LEU A 75 -8.33 10.81 5.83
CA LEU A 75 -8.49 11.33 7.20
C LEU A 75 -7.15 11.69 7.83
N GLU A 76 -6.13 10.86 7.64
CA GLU A 76 -4.77 11.10 8.13
C GLU A 76 -4.13 12.30 7.43
N LEU A 77 -4.30 12.43 6.12
CA LEU A 77 -3.86 13.61 5.36
C LEU A 77 -4.51 14.89 5.88
N ARG A 78 -5.82 14.90 6.14
CA ARG A 78 -6.51 16.06 6.71
C ARG A 78 -5.96 16.45 8.08
N LYS A 79 -5.68 15.47 8.95
CA LYS A 79 -5.06 15.69 10.26
C LYS A 79 -3.66 16.28 10.12
N LEU A 80 -2.81 15.69 9.27
CA LEU A 80 -1.45 16.18 9.02
C LEU A 80 -1.46 17.59 8.43
N THR A 81 -2.37 17.87 7.51
CA THR A 81 -2.52 19.21 6.91
C THR A 81 -2.87 20.25 7.96
N LYS A 82 -3.77 19.93 8.90
CA LYS A 82 -4.11 20.80 10.03
C LYS A 82 -2.90 21.06 10.93
N ILE A 83 -2.16 20.00 11.30
CA ILE A 83 -0.96 20.12 12.13
C ILE A 83 0.08 21.04 11.47
N ILE A 84 0.29 20.90 10.15
CA ILE A 84 1.23 21.76 9.41
C ILE A 84 0.77 23.21 9.43
N ALA A 85 -0.53 23.48 9.27
CA ALA A 85 -1.06 24.84 9.34
C ALA A 85 -0.83 25.46 10.73
N ASP A 86 -1.14 24.72 11.80
CA ASP A 86 -0.93 25.18 13.17
C ASP A 86 0.55 25.45 13.47
N GLN A 87 1.45 24.57 12.98
CA GLN A 87 2.89 24.75 13.11
C GLN A 87 3.42 25.99 12.38
N LYS A 88 2.90 26.28 11.18
CA LYS A 88 3.29 27.50 10.44
C LYS A 88 2.92 28.76 11.20
N ILE A 89 1.70 28.81 11.76
CA ILE A 89 1.25 29.95 12.58
C ILE A 89 2.18 30.16 13.78
N LEU A 90 2.58 29.07 14.44
CA LEU A 90 3.51 29.15 15.57
C LEU A 90 4.89 29.67 15.15
N ILE A 91 5.41 29.19 14.02
CA ILE A 91 6.70 29.66 13.48
C ILE A 91 6.62 31.16 13.18
N ASP A 92 5.58 31.62 12.48
CA ASP A 92 5.40 33.04 12.13
C ASP A 92 5.35 33.93 13.39
N ALA A 93 4.65 33.47 14.44
CA ALA A 93 4.58 34.18 15.71
C ALA A 93 5.95 34.25 16.42
N LEU A 94 6.71 33.15 16.42
CA LEU A 94 8.05 33.08 17.00
C LEU A 94 9.04 33.97 16.22
N GLU A 95 8.99 33.95 14.90
CA GLU A 95 9.82 34.83 14.05
C GLU A 95 9.49 36.30 14.29
N THR A 96 8.21 36.65 14.42
CA THR A 96 7.77 38.01 14.72
C THR A 96 8.32 38.49 16.07
N THR A 97 8.20 37.67 17.11
CA THR A 97 8.73 38.00 18.44
C THR A 97 10.25 38.13 18.43
N LEU A 98 10.96 37.20 17.79
CA LEU A 98 12.41 37.24 17.66
C LEU A 98 12.89 38.53 16.97
N ASN A 99 12.24 38.91 15.87
CA ASN A 99 12.57 40.14 15.14
C ASN A 99 12.33 41.38 16.00
N ALA A 100 11.26 41.42 16.79
CA ALA A 100 11.00 42.52 17.73
C ALA A 100 12.11 42.64 18.79
N TYR A 101 12.57 41.51 19.35
CA TYR A 101 13.69 41.49 20.29
C TYR A 101 15.00 41.96 19.65
N LEU A 102 15.33 41.48 18.45
CA LEU A 102 16.54 41.87 17.74
C LEU A 102 16.55 43.37 17.41
N ASN A 103 15.41 43.93 17.00
CA ASN A 103 15.30 45.36 16.68
C ASN A 103 15.38 46.24 17.94
N LYS A 104 14.84 45.78 19.07
CA LYS A 104 14.97 46.48 20.36
C LYS A 104 16.42 46.56 20.83
N ASN A 105 17.20 45.50 20.62
CA ASN A 105 18.61 45.43 21.02
C ASN A 105 19.57 46.17 20.06
N LYS A 106 19.15 46.46 18.82
CA LYS A 106 19.93 47.27 17.86
C LYS A 106 19.76 48.78 18.06
N ALA A 107 18.72 49.20 18.80
CA ALA A 107 18.38 50.60 19.05
C ALA A 107 18.88 51.11 20.42
N SER A 108 19.53 50.25 21.22
CA SER A 108 20.25 50.60 22.45
C SER A 108 21.76 50.62 22.18
#